data_AF-V9I9Y3-F1
#
_entry.id   AF-V9I9Y3-F1
#
_cell.length_a   1.000
_cell.length_b   1.000
_cell.length_c   1.000
_cell.angle_alpha   90.00
_cell.angle_beta   90.00
_cell.angle_gamma   90.00
#
_symmetry.space_group_name_H-M   'P 1'
#
loop_
_entity.id
_entity.type
_entity.pdbx_description
1 polymer ?
#
loop_
_entity_poly.entity_id
_entity_poly.type
_entity_poly.pdbx_seq_one_letter_code
_entity_poly.pdbx_strand_id
1 'polypeptide(L)'
;MLKMISQMSHIMTLANSIIGVSVLAMPYCFKQCGIVLAIVVLILSSILSRLACYFLIKSAVMSRRRNFELLAFHAFGHMGKFLVELFIIGFLVGTCIAFFVVMGDLGPQIVRKVIDKNPEDIRTSLLVATSIFIVLPLGLLRNIDSLTTLSTATIIFYLCLILKII
;
A
#
# COMPACT_ATOMS: atom_id res chain seq x y z
N MET A 1 0.97 7.59 -29.35
CA MET A 1 -0.17 7.95 -28.46
C MET A 1 -0.51 6.82 -27.48
N LEU A 2 -0.80 5.59 -27.94
CA LEU A 2 -1.11 4.43 -27.07
C LEU A 2 -0.03 4.11 -26.01
N LYS A 3 1.26 4.22 -26.39
CA LYS A 3 2.38 3.97 -25.47
C LYS A 3 2.44 4.97 -24.30
N MET A 4 2.03 6.22 -24.53
CA MET A 4 2.03 7.27 -23.50
C MET A 4 0.85 7.09 -22.51
N ILE A 5 -0.31 6.68 -23.02
CA ILE A 5 -1.50 6.37 -22.21
C ILE A 5 -1.25 5.15 -21.30
N SER A 6 -0.59 4.10 -21.83
CA SER A 6 -0.20 2.94 -21.01
C SER A 6 0.80 3.31 -19.90
N GLN A 7 1.77 4.17 -20.16
CA GLN A 7 2.72 4.62 -19.12
C GLN A 7 2.01 5.39 -18.00
N MET A 8 1.07 6.27 -18.34
CA MET A 8 0.27 6.98 -17.33
C MET A 8 -0.56 6.04 -16.48
N SER A 9 -1.16 5.02 -17.08
CA SER A 9 -1.92 3.99 -16.36
C SER A 9 -1.05 3.28 -15.31
N HIS A 10 0.16 2.86 -15.68
CA HIS A 10 1.08 2.22 -14.73
C HIS A 10 1.53 3.14 -13.59
N ILE A 11 1.77 4.42 -13.88
CA ILE A 11 2.13 5.42 -12.87
C ILE A 11 0.96 5.64 -11.90
N MET A 12 -0.27 5.73 -12.41
CA MET A 12 -1.47 5.92 -11.60
C MET A 12 -1.76 4.72 -10.69
N THR A 13 -1.61 3.50 -11.19
CA THR A 13 -1.77 2.30 -10.36
C THR A 13 -0.72 2.27 -9.26
N LEU A 14 0.55 2.57 -9.59
CA LEU A 14 1.62 2.64 -8.59
C LEU A 14 1.37 3.73 -7.54
N ALA A 15 0.92 4.92 -7.96
CA ALA A 15 0.56 6.01 -7.06
C ALA A 15 -0.60 5.63 -6.14
N ASN A 16 -1.66 5.01 -6.66
CA ASN A 16 -2.79 4.58 -5.85
C ASN A 16 -2.39 3.52 -4.81
N SER A 17 -1.50 2.59 -5.16
CA SER A 17 -0.97 1.61 -4.20
C SER A 17 -0.12 2.24 -3.09
N ILE A 18 0.61 3.32 -3.37
CA ILE A 18 1.42 4.03 -2.36
C ILE A 18 0.53 4.90 -1.46
N ILE A 19 -0.39 5.65 -2.06
CA ILE A 19 -1.29 6.57 -1.36
C ILE A 19 -2.23 5.76 -0.45
N GLY A 20 -2.93 4.77 -1.01
CA GLY A 20 -3.76 3.75 -0.36
C GLY A 20 -4.16 4.00 1.10
N VAL A 21 -3.85 3.03 1.96
CA VAL A 21 -4.14 3.09 3.41
C VAL A 21 -3.32 4.15 4.14
N SER A 22 -2.19 4.56 3.57
CA SER A 22 -1.24 5.49 4.18
C SER A 22 -1.87 6.84 4.48
N VAL A 23 -2.81 7.31 3.65
CA VAL A 23 -3.53 8.58 3.89
C VAL A 23 -4.35 8.55 5.18
N LEU A 24 -4.90 7.39 5.56
CA LEU A 24 -5.67 7.24 6.79
C LEU A 24 -4.76 7.22 8.03
N ALA A 25 -3.53 6.72 7.89
CA ALA A 25 -2.54 6.66 8.97
C ALA A 25 -1.74 7.97 9.14
N MET A 26 -1.60 8.78 8.08
CA MET A 26 -0.91 10.08 8.10
C MET A 26 -1.34 11.00 9.26
N PRO A 27 -2.64 11.32 9.48
CA PRO A 27 -3.04 12.20 10.58
C PRO A 27 -2.67 11.62 11.95
N TYR A 28 -2.69 10.29 12.11
CA TYR A 28 -2.24 9.63 13.33
C TYR A 28 -0.72 9.79 13.55
N CYS A 29 0.09 9.66 12.49
CA CYS A 29 1.53 9.93 12.55
C CYS A 29 1.84 11.37 12.98
N PHE A 30 1.14 12.36 12.44
CA PHE A 30 1.32 13.76 12.83
C PHE A 30 0.91 14.01 14.29
N LYS A 31 -0.17 13.36 14.75
CA LYS A 31 -0.63 13.45 16.15
C LYS A 31 0.39 12.85 17.12
N GLN A 32 1.01 11.72 16.77
CA GLN A 32 1.90 10.99 17.67
C GLN A 32 3.34 11.54 17.68
N CYS A 33 3.86 11.91 16.50
CA CYS A 33 5.25 12.36 16.35
C CYS A 33 5.41 13.89 16.44
N GLY A 34 4.31 14.65 16.35
CA GLY A 34 4.34 16.11 16.23
C GLY A 34 4.74 16.58 14.82
N ILE A 35 4.38 17.83 14.49
CA ILE A 35 4.49 18.38 13.13
C ILE A 35 5.94 18.43 12.62
N VAL A 36 6.86 18.95 13.42
CA VAL A 36 8.26 19.13 13.00
C VAL A 36 8.94 17.78 12.75
N LEU A 37 8.80 16.83 13.68
CA LEU A 37 9.43 15.52 13.55
C LEU A 37 8.80 14.71 12.40
N ALA A 38 7.48 14.77 12.22
CA ALA A 38 6.80 14.11 11.13
C ALA A 38 7.29 14.62 9.76
N ILE A 39 7.44 15.94 9.58
CA ILE A 39 7.97 16.52 8.34
C ILE A 39 9.40 16.02 8.07
N VAL A 40 10.27 16.01 9.09
CA VAL A 40 11.65 15.52 8.95
C VAL A 40 11.68 14.05 8.53
N VAL A 41 10.88 13.19 9.18
CA VAL A 41 10.79 11.76 8.84
C VAL A 41 10.24 11.56 7.42
N LEU A 42 9.26 12.36 7.00
CA LEU A 42 8.71 12.30 5.63
C LEU A 42 9.74 12.72 4.57
N ILE A 43 10.54 13.74 4.83
CA ILE A 43 11.62 14.17 3.94
C ILE A 43 12.70 13.08 3.85
N LEU A 44 13.12 12.53 5.00
CA LEU A 44 14.11 11.45 5.05
C LEU A 44 13.62 10.20 4.31
N SER A 45 12.37 9.80 4.54
CA SER A 45 11.73 8.68 3.84
C SER A 45 11.71 8.91 2.32
N SER A 46 11.35 10.12 1.89
CA SER A 46 11.33 10.49 0.47
C SER A 46 12.71 10.40 -0.18
N ILE A 47 13.77 10.85 0.50
CA ILE A 47 15.15 10.73 0.01
C ILE A 47 15.56 9.26 -0.07
N LEU A 48 15.25 8.47 0.96
CA LEU A 48 15.59 7.05 1.01
C LEU A 48 14.88 6.25 -0.09
N SER A 49 13.58 6.52 -0.33
CA SER A 49 12.83 5.90 -1.43
C SER A 49 13.40 6.28 -2.80
N ARG A 50 13.79 7.54 -3.02
CA ARG A 50 14.44 7.95 -4.27
C ARG A 50 15.76 7.21 -4.48
N LEU A 51 16.58 7.11 -3.44
CA LEU A 51 17.85 6.40 -3.50
C LEU A 51 17.65 4.90 -3.76
N ALA A 52 16.68 4.27 -3.10
CA ALA A 52 16.31 2.88 -3.34
C ALA A 52 15.90 2.66 -4.79
N CYS A 53 14.98 3.47 -5.33
CA CYS A 53 14.57 3.41 -6.73
C CYS A 53 15.75 3.59 -7.70
N TYR A 54 16.66 4.52 -7.41
CA TYR A 54 17.85 4.74 -8.24
C TYR A 54 18.75 3.50 -8.29
N PHE A 55 19.09 2.92 -7.13
CA PHE A 55 19.90 1.71 -7.08
C PHE A 55 19.22 0.52 -7.75
N LEU A 56 17.91 0.39 -7.56
CA LEU A 56 17.09 -0.68 -8.12
C LEU A 56 17.08 -0.62 -9.65
N ILE A 57 16.82 0.56 -10.23
CA ILE A 57 16.86 0.76 -11.68
C ILE A 57 18.27 0.54 -12.22
N LYS A 58 19.30 1.09 -11.58
CA LYS A 58 20.70 0.91 -12.01
C LYS A 58 21.10 -0.56 -12.03
N SER A 59 20.69 -1.31 -11.01
CA SER A 59 20.98 -2.74 -10.89
C SER A 59 20.17 -3.58 -11.90
N ALA A 60 18.89 -3.24 -12.13
CA ALA A 60 18.06 -3.88 -13.14
C ALA A 60 18.61 -3.69 -14.57
N VAL A 61 19.10 -2.50 -14.89
CA VAL A 61 19.74 -2.20 -16.18
C VAL A 61 21.04 -3.00 -16.35
N MET A 62 21.86 -3.09 -15.30
CA MET A 62 23.15 -3.79 -15.36
C MET A 62 22.98 -5.32 -15.47
N SER A 63 21.94 -5.89 -14.85
CA SER A 63 21.71 -7.35 -14.84
C SER A 63 20.84 -7.88 -15.99
N ARG A 64 20.16 -7.02 -16.77
CA ARG A 64 19.16 -7.39 -17.80
C ARG A 64 18.09 -8.41 -17.32
N ARG A 65 17.81 -8.50 -16.02
CA ARG A 65 16.80 -9.37 -15.43
C ARG A 65 15.77 -8.53 -14.68
N ARG A 66 14.49 -8.90 -14.81
CA ARG A 66 13.35 -8.14 -14.26
C ARG A 66 12.99 -8.52 -12.81
N ASN A 67 13.54 -9.61 -12.27
CA ASN A 67 13.21 -10.09 -10.92
C ASN A 67 14.31 -9.77 -9.92
N PHE A 68 13.92 -9.20 -8.77
CA PHE A 68 14.80 -8.86 -7.65
C PHE A 68 15.63 -10.03 -7.14
N GLU A 69 15.03 -11.22 -7.10
CA GLU A 69 15.68 -12.44 -6.63
C GLU A 69 16.82 -12.90 -7.55
N LEU A 70 16.63 -12.78 -8.87
CA LEU A 70 17.69 -13.10 -9.85
C LEU A 70 18.82 -12.06 -9.81
N LEU A 71 18.48 -10.80 -9.54
CA LEU A 71 19.45 -9.71 -9.41
C LEU A 71 20.34 -9.91 -8.18
N ALA A 72 19.73 -10.28 -7.05
CA ALA A 72 20.43 -10.64 -5.82
C ALA A 72 21.26 -11.92 -5.98
N PHE A 73 20.74 -12.91 -6.70
CA PHE A 73 21.50 -14.12 -7.04
C PHE A 73 22.78 -13.82 -7.83
N HIS A 74 22.71 -12.89 -8.78
CA HIS A 74 23.87 -12.51 -9.59
C HIS A 74 24.87 -11.64 -8.81
N ALA A 75 24.41 -10.79 -7.89
CA ALA A 75 25.27 -9.89 -7.12
C ALA A 75 25.91 -10.54 -5.87
N PHE A 76 25.19 -11.45 -5.19
CA PHE A 76 25.58 -12.00 -3.88
C PHE A 76 25.49 -13.53 -3.81
N GLY A 77 25.15 -14.21 -4.91
CA GLY A 77 25.00 -15.67 -4.96
C GLY A 77 23.71 -16.17 -4.30
N HIS A 78 23.67 -17.46 -3.97
CA HIS A 78 22.48 -18.14 -3.45
C HIS A 78 22.00 -17.59 -2.10
N MET A 79 22.93 -17.22 -1.20
CA MET A 79 22.59 -16.64 0.11
C MET A 79 21.94 -15.26 -0.02
N GLY A 80 22.44 -14.41 -0.93
CA GLY A 80 21.85 -13.09 -1.15
C GLY A 80 20.44 -13.15 -1.76
N LYS A 81 20.19 -14.12 -2.64
CA LYS A 81 18.83 -14.38 -3.15
C LYS A 81 17.87 -14.71 -2.00
N PHE A 82 18.23 -15.68 -1.17
CA PHE A 82 17.38 -16.13 -0.06
C PHE A 82 17.08 -15.01 0.93
N LEU A 83 18.07 -14.18 1.25
CA LEU A 83 17.90 -13.06 2.16
C LEU A 83 16.92 -12.01 1.62
N VAL A 84 17.04 -11.63 0.35
CA VAL A 84 16.13 -10.66 -0.30
C VAL A 84 14.71 -11.22 -0.38
N GLU A 85 14.55 -12.49 -0.74
CA GLU A 85 13.26 -13.18 -0.77
C GLU A 85 12.60 -13.17 0.62
N LEU A 86 13.36 -13.47 1.67
CA LEU A 86 12.90 -13.44 3.06
C LEU A 86 12.46 -12.03 3.48
N PHE A 87 13.22 -10.99 3.13
CA PHE A 87 12.84 -9.60 3.42
C PHE A 87 11.56 -9.18 2.71
N ILE A 88 11.37 -9.58 1.45
CA ILE A 88 10.15 -9.28 0.69
C ILE A 88 8.94 -9.98 1.34
N ILE A 89 9.07 -11.25 1.71
CA ILE A 89 8.01 -12.00 2.38
C ILE A 89 7.67 -11.34 3.72
N GLY A 90 8.68 -11.02 4.54
CA GLY A 90 8.48 -10.35 5.83
C GLY A 90 7.80 -8.99 5.69
N PHE A 91 8.22 -8.19 4.70
CA PHE A 91 7.60 -6.89 4.40
C PHE A 91 6.13 -7.04 3.97
N LEU A 92 5.82 -8.02 3.12
CA LEU A 92 4.46 -8.28 2.66
C LEU A 92 3.57 -8.73 3.82
N VAL A 93 4.03 -9.66 4.66
CA VAL A 93 3.30 -10.13 5.85
C VAL A 93 3.06 -8.99 6.83
N GLY A 94 4.08 -8.18 7.13
CA GLY A 94 3.94 -7.02 8.02
C GLY A 94 2.93 -6.00 7.49
N THR A 95 2.97 -5.74 6.18
CA THR A 95 2.02 -4.84 5.51
C THR A 95 0.59 -5.38 5.61
N CYS A 96 0.37 -6.68 5.36
CA CYS A 96 -0.94 -7.32 5.53
C CYS A 96 -1.47 -7.20 6.97
N ILE A 97 -0.62 -7.42 7.98
CA ILE A 97 -1.01 -7.27 9.40
C ILE A 97 -1.40 -5.82 9.69
N ALA A 98 -0.61 -4.84 9.24
CA ALA A 98 -0.91 -3.43 9.42
C ALA A 98 -2.26 -3.06 8.77
N PHE A 99 -2.55 -3.57 7.57
CA PHE A 99 -3.86 -3.41 6.93
C PHE A 99 -5.01 -3.96 7.78
N PHE A 100 -4.86 -5.16 8.36
CA PHE A 100 -5.89 -5.74 9.23
C PHE A 100 -6.10 -4.93 10.51
N VAL A 101 -5.03 -4.41 11.12
CA VAL A 101 -5.12 -3.56 12.32
C VAL A 101 -5.84 -2.25 12.00
N VAL A 102 -5.50 -1.58 10.89
CA VAL A 102 -6.15 -0.33 10.48
C VAL A 102 -7.64 -0.54 10.16
N MET A 103 -7.99 -1.63 9.48
CA MET A 103 -9.39 -2.02 9.30
C MET A 103 -10.08 -2.35 10.64
N GLY A 104 -9.32 -2.92 11.59
CA GLY A 104 -9.68 -3.15 12.98
C GLY A 104 -10.15 -1.91 13.71
N ASP A 105 -9.39 -0.83 13.56
CA ASP A 105 -9.64 0.47 14.20
C ASP A 105 -10.77 1.27 13.54
N LEU A 106 -10.86 1.20 12.21
CA LEU A 106 -11.82 1.97 11.42
C LEU A 106 -13.20 1.30 11.34
N GLY A 107 -13.24 -0.03 11.25
CA GLY A 107 -14.47 -0.81 11.06
C GLY A 107 -15.57 -0.50 12.09
N PRO A 108 -15.27 -0.53 13.40
CA PRO A 108 -16.25 -0.22 14.44
C PRO A 108 -16.78 1.21 14.39
N GLN A 109 -15.97 2.18 13.97
CA GLN A 109 -16.38 3.58 13.85
C GLN A 109 -17.35 3.80 12.68
N ILE A 110 -17.14 3.06 11.58
CA ILE A 110 -18.01 3.10 10.40
C ILE A 110 -19.35 2.40 10.70
N VAL A 111 -19.32 1.22 11.33
CA VAL A 111 -20.53 0.45 11.68
C VAL A 111 -21.40 1.20 12.69
N ARG A 112 -20.79 1.85 13.69
CA ARG A 112 -21.52 2.71 14.65
C ARG A 112 -22.27 3.87 13.99
N LYS A 113 -21.82 4.33 12.83
CA LYS A 113 -22.44 5.44 12.11
C LYS A 113 -23.63 5.00 11.23
N VAL A 114 -23.75 3.70 10.97
CA VAL A 114 -24.78 3.10 10.11
C VAL A 114 -25.83 2.33 10.91
N ILE A 115 -25.47 1.75 12.06
CA ILE A 115 -26.37 1.00 12.95
C ILE A 115 -26.24 1.52 14.38
N ASP A 116 -27.31 2.13 14.89
CA ASP A 116 -27.46 2.63 16.26
C ASP A 116 -27.73 1.46 17.24
N LYS A 117 -26.78 0.50 17.37
CA LYS A 117 -26.93 -0.64 18.28
C LYS A 117 -25.61 -1.10 18.92
N ASN A 118 -25.73 -1.63 20.14
CA ASN A 118 -24.68 -1.88 21.13
C ASN A 118 -23.45 -2.70 20.67
N PRO A 119 -22.26 -2.48 21.28
CA PRO A 119 -20.99 -2.39 20.54
C PRO A 119 -19.96 -3.52 20.72
N GLU A 120 -20.20 -4.58 21.50
CA GLU A 120 -19.08 -5.44 21.96
C GLU A 120 -18.94 -6.75 21.15
N ASP A 121 -20.03 -7.44 20.79
CA ASP A 121 -19.95 -8.76 20.11
C ASP A 121 -19.91 -8.70 18.57
N ILE A 122 -20.40 -7.60 17.98
CA ILE A 122 -20.55 -7.44 16.53
C ILE A 122 -19.22 -6.99 15.88
N ARG A 123 -18.31 -6.39 16.65
CA ARG A 123 -17.04 -5.85 16.15
C ARG A 123 -16.14 -6.92 15.56
N THR A 124 -15.93 -8.01 16.28
CA THR A 124 -15.02 -9.10 15.88
C THR A 124 -15.60 -9.90 14.73
N SER A 125 -16.90 -10.22 14.78
CA SER A 125 -17.56 -11.03 13.74
C SER A 125 -17.68 -10.26 12.42
N LEU A 126 -17.93 -8.95 12.46
CA LEU A 126 -18.03 -8.10 11.27
C LEU A 126 -16.65 -7.79 10.68
N LEU A 127 -15.60 -7.63 11.50
CA LEU A 127 -14.23 -7.51 11.00
C LEU A 127 -13.75 -8.80 10.32
N VAL A 128 -14.00 -9.95 10.93
CA VAL A 128 -13.64 -11.26 10.38
C VAL A 128 -14.45 -11.57 9.13
N ALA A 129 -15.75 -11.26 9.11
CA ALA A 129 -16.59 -11.42 7.93
C ALA A 129 -16.14 -10.50 6.78
N THR A 130 -15.88 -9.22 7.04
CA THR A 130 -15.42 -8.28 5.98
C THR A 130 -14.04 -8.68 5.45
N SER A 131 -13.16 -9.17 6.32
CA SER A 131 -11.85 -9.72 5.94
C SER A 131 -11.98 -10.96 5.04
N ILE A 132 -12.86 -11.89 5.39
CA ILE A 132 -13.04 -13.15 4.65
C ILE A 132 -13.87 -12.97 3.38
N PHE A 133 -14.88 -12.10 3.38
CA PHE A 133 -15.79 -11.90 2.25
C PHE A 133 -15.35 -10.81 1.27
N ILE A 134 -14.42 -9.92 1.65
CA ILE A 134 -13.92 -8.85 0.76
C ILE A 134 -12.42 -9.02 0.50
N VAL A 135 -11.58 -9.12 1.53
CA VAL A 135 -10.11 -9.20 1.34
C VAL A 135 -9.70 -10.52 0.69
N LEU A 136 -10.33 -11.65 1.05
CA LEU A 136 -10.04 -12.96 0.46
C LEU A 136 -10.42 -13.04 -1.04
N PRO A 137 -11.62 -12.66 -1.50
CA PRO A 137 -11.94 -12.69 -2.94
C PRO A 137 -11.20 -11.61 -3.73
N LEU A 138 -10.87 -10.44 -3.14
CA LEU A 138 -10.01 -9.46 -3.80
C LEU A 138 -8.56 -9.96 -3.93
N GLY A 139 -8.03 -10.67 -2.93
CA GLY A 139 -6.72 -11.31 -2.99
C GLY A 139 -6.65 -12.47 -3.99
N LEU A 140 -7.78 -13.11 -4.27
CA LEU A 140 -7.92 -14.20 -5.24
C LEU A 140 -8.32 -13.72 -6.65
N LEU A 141 -8.53 -12.41 -6.83
CA LEU A 141 -8.91 -11.84 -8.12
C LEU A 141 -7.70 -11.84 -9.07
N ARG A 142 -7.69 -12.82 -9.99
CA ARG A 142 -6.62 -13.06 -10.95
C ARG A 142 -6.47 -11.97 -12.03
N ASN A 143 -7.42 -11.03 -12.12
CA ASN A 143 -7.47 -10.00 -13.17
C ASN A 143 -7.10 -8.62 -12.62
N ILE A 144 -5.86 -8.22 -12.92
CA ILE A 144 -5.25 -6.92 -12.58
C ILE A 144 -5.88 -5.73 -13.34
N ASP A 145 -6.58 -5.99 -14.45
CA ASP A 145 -7.19 -4.93 -15.27
C ASP A 145 -8.32 -4.18 -14.52
N SER A 146 -9.11 -4.90 -13.72
CA SER A 146 -10.18 -4.29 -12.90
C SER A 146 -9.64 -3.38 -11.80
N LEU A 147 -8.43 -3.64 -11.29
CA LEU A 147 -7.79 -2.82 -10.25
C LEU A 147 -7.37 -1.45 -10.78
N THR A 148 -7.04 -1.35 -12.07
CA THR A 148 -6.63 -0.07 -12.70
C THR A 148 -7.81 0.91 -12.78
N THR A 149 -8.98 0.41 -13.15
CA THR A 149 -10.24 1.20 -13.18
C THR A 149 -10.67 1.60 -11.77
N LEU A 150 -10.57 0.68 -10.79
CA LEU A 150 -10.85 0.97 -9.38
C LEU A 150 -9.86 2.00 -8.80
N SER A 151 -8.57 1.90 -9.14
CA SER A 151 -7.52 2.83 -8.69
C SER A 151 -7.72 4.25 -9.23
N THR A 152 -8.20 4.36 -10.47
CA THR A 152 -8.53 5.65 -11.08
C THR A 152 -9.74 6.28 -10.39
N ALA A 153 -10.76 5.47 -10.07
CA ALA A 153 -11.96 5.92 -9.37
C ALA A 153 -11.67 6.37 -7.92
N THR A 154 -10.79 5.68 -7.18
CA THR A 154 -10.41 6.07 -5.81
C THR A 154 -9.65 7.39 -5.76
N ILE A 155 -8.73 7.65 -6.71
CA ILE A 155 -8.01 8.94 -6.79
C ILE A 155 -8.99 10.08 -7.07
N ILE A 156 -9.96 9.89 -7.98
CA ILE A 156 -11.00 10.88 -8.27
C ILE A 156 -11.86 11.14 -7.02
N PHE A 157 -12.19 10.09 -6.26
CA PHE A 157 -12.94 10.22 -5.01
C PHE A 157 -12.15 10.96 -3.91
N TYR A 158 -10.87 10.66 -3.72
CA TYR A 158 -10.01 11.37 -2.77
C TYR A 158 -9.83 12.85 -3.14
N LEU A 159 -9.63 13.15 -4.43
CA LEU A 159 -9.56 14.53 -4.92
C LEU A 159 -10.87 15.29 -4.67
N CYS A 160 -12.02 14.67 -4.94
CA CYS A 160 -13.33 15.25 -4.64
C CYS A 160 -13.55 15.48 -3.13
N LEU A 161 -13.13 14.55 -2.27
CA LEU A 161 -13.25 14.72 -0.82
C LEU A 161 -12.37 15.86 -0.32
N ILE A 162 -11.13 15.97 -0.79
CA ILE A 162 -10.23 17.07 -0.42
C ILE A 162 -10.78 18.40 -0.92
N LEU A 163 -11.31 18.47 -2.16
CA LEU A 163 -11.95 19.66 -2.70
C LEU A 163 -13.21 20.09 -1.96
N LYS A 164 -13.95 19.14 -1.37
CA LYS A 164 -15.14 19.44 -0.55
C LYS A 164 -14.78 19.85 0.88
N ILE A 165 -13.63 19.41 1.39
CA ILE A 165 -13.17 19.71 2.75
C ILE A 165 -12.49 21.10 2.83
N ILE A 166 -11.91 21.57 1.72
CA ILE A 166 -11.47 22.96 1.50
C ILE A 166 -12.70 23.85 1.27
#